data_AF-A0A5M8STI9-F1
#
_entry.id   AF-A0A5M8STI9-F1
#
_cell.length_a   1.000
_cell.length_b   1.000
_cell.length_c   1.000
_cell.angle_alpha   90.00
_cell.angle_beta   90.00
_cell.angle_gamma   90.00
#
_symmetry.space_group_name_H-M   'P 1'
#
loop_
_entity.id
_entity.type
_entity.pdbx_description
1 polymer ?
#
loop_
_entity_poly.entity_id
_entity_poly.type
_entity_poly.pdbx_seq_one_letter_code
_entity_poly.pdbx_strand_id
1 'polypeptide(L)'
;MKRQKLAIFLILVLGVLLLGASAVRGQTNSSTKKQAKSPTPAPSAACAAGQMRCVTQQQRMDAATRAAVLRSGQVPTKGAAAPAAAPAARSMALPSAAPLMTGCPTPVMSPGVTPDYMSGCVANYANSPLPVTTPVPGGYPAYVSGGLRKFIDPLPNIPVAVPDTKTYPGSDYYEISLIEYQQQLHSDLPNKTLLRGYVQTNNGTDASGNNTIAPAPVQYLGPIIVARKNIPVRVKFTNALPLTGAPDQFGQDGNLFIPVDTSVMGSGMGPDGMHSYSQNRSGIHLHGGNTPWISDGTPHQWTTPAGETTPYPKGVSVQDVPDMVVPGSTSPPGQMTFYYTNQQSARLMFYHDHAYGITRLNVYAGVAAGYLLEDPIEQTLVNGGTITPPVGSPVTVPAGTIPATQIPLVIQDKTFIPTPDQLMAQDPTWNWGPKDASGNFLTGNLWFPHVYMPNQNPSDVSGVNAMGRWDWGPWFWPPMDPSTLKQGEIPCPTPFNVTQTCPGTPNPSLVPEAFMDTPLVNGAAYPYLQVDPKPYRLRILNASNDRTLNLSL
;
A
#
# COMPACT_ATOMS: atom_id res chain seq x y z
N MET A 1 -41.21 19.85 -44.96
CA MET A 1 -41.37 18.49 -45.53
C MET A 1 -41.25 17.47 -44.39
N LYS A 2 -42.33 16.71 -44.14
CA LYS A 2 -42.51 15.37 -43.49
C LYS A 2 -41.46 14.89 -42.46
N ARG A 3 -41.78 14.73 -41.16
CA ARG A 3 -42.45 13.59 -40.45
C ARG A 3 -41.77 12.20 -40.56
N GLN A 4 -41.71 11.51 -39.40
CA GLN A 4 -41.38 10.09 -39.10
C GLN A 4 -39.89 9.87 -38.72
N LYS A 5 -39.49 9.32 -37.55
CA LYS A 5 -39.89 8.06 -36.90
C LYS A 5 -39.52 8.05 -35.40
N LEU A 6 -40.40 7.46 -34.60
CA LEU A 6 -40.35 7.14 -33.17
C LEU A 6 -40.36 5.60 -33.04
N ALA A 7 -39.87 5.06 -31.91
CA ALA A 7 -39.66 3.64 -31.52
C ALA A 7 -38.18 3.23 -31.65
N ILE A 8 -37.51 2.60 -30.69
CA ILE A 8 -37.86 1.50 -29.76
C ILE A 8 -36.87 1.53 -28.57
N PHE A 9 -37.34 1.47 -27.32
CA PHE A 9 -36.88 0.57 -26.23
C PHE A 9 -37.45 1.00 -24.86
N LEU A 10 -38.61 0.46 -24.49
CA LEU A 10 -39.06 0.39 -23.10
C LEU A 10 -40.07 -0.75 -22.95
N ILE A 11 -39.61 -1.95 -22.59
CA ILE A 11 -40.48 -3.05 -22.13
C ILE A 11 -39.73 -3.82 -21.04
N LEU A 12 -40.27 -3.75 -19.81
CA LEU A 12 -40.60 -4.85 -18.87
C LEU A 12 -40.44 -4.40 -17.41
N VAL A 13 -41.50 -3.77 -16.89
CA VAL A 13 -41.86 -3.81 -15.46
C VAL A 13 -43.34 -4.16 -15.40
N LEU A 14 -43.70 -5.01 -14.43
CA LEU A 14 -45.03 -5.50 -14.03
C LEU A 14 -45.60 -6.75 -14.73
N GLY A 15 -45.48 -7.87 -14.02
CA GLY A 15 -46.37 -9.04 -14.08
C GLY A 15 -46.41 -9.69 -12.69
N VAL A 16 -47.47 -9.44 -11.94
CA VAL A 16 -47.72 -9.84 -10.54
C VAL A 16 -48.80 -10.94 -10.51
N LEU A 17 -48.55 -11.97 -9.70
CA LEU A 17 -49.47 -12.95 -9.06
C LEU A 17 -50.57 -13.67 -9.89
N LEU A 18 -50.63 -15.01 -9.80
CA LEU A 18 -51.65 -15.75 -8.99
C LEU A 18 -51.55 -17.29 -9.11
N LEU A 19 -52.04 -17.96 -8.04
CA LEU A 19 -52.40 -19.40 -7.86
C LEU A 19 -51.23 -20.32 -7.44
N GLY A 20 -51.29 -21.12 -6.38
CA GLY A 20 -52.36 -21.47 -5.44
C GLY A 20 -51.86 -22.58 -4.50
N ALA A 21 -52.37 -22.62 -3.27
CA ALA A 21 -51.92 -23.43 -2.14
C ALA A 21 -52.39 -24.90 -2.14
N SER A 22 -51.85 -25.68 -1.19
CA SER A 22 -52.27 -27.00 -0.64
C SER A 22 -51.39 -28.18 -1.13
N ALA A 23 -50.97 -29.17 -0.33
CA ALA A 23 -51.32 -29.59 1.02
C ALA A 23 -50.18 -30.42 1.64
N VAL A 24 -50.13 -30.41 2.98
CA VAL A 24 -49.40 -31.38 3.81
C VAL A 24 -50.11 -32.73 3.77
N ARG A 25 -49.36 -33.83 3.56
CA ARG A 25 -49.75 -35.16 4.01
C ARG A 25 -48.49 -35.96 4.37
N GLY A 26 -48.39 -36.32 5.64
CA GLY A 26 -47.36 -37.22 6.13
C GLY A 26 -47.60 -38.66 5.70
N GLN A 27 -46.51 -39.38 5.47
CA GLN A 27 -46.47 -40.84 5.64
C GLN A 27 -45.11 -41.21 6.23
N THR A 28 -45.20 -41.76 7.43
CA THR A 28 -44.17 -42.51 8.13
C THR A 28 -43.79 -43.75 7.34
N ASN A 29 -42.50 -44.06 7.22
CA ASN A 29 -42.06 -45.46 7.18
C ASN A 29 -40.67 -45.62 7.76
N SER A 30 -40.64 -46.33 8.89
CA SER A 30 -39.47 -46.89 9.53
C SER A 30 -38.88 -48.01 8.68
N SER A 31 -37.58 -47.99 8.42
CA SER A 31 -36.84 -49.24 8.30
C SER A 31 -35.45 -49.10 8.90
N THR A 32 -35.26 -49.82 9.99
CA THR A 32 -34.00 -50.06 10.69
C THR A 32 -33.06 -50.87 9.81
N LYS A 33 -31.89 -50.33 9.48
CA LYS A 33 -30.70 -51.11 9.12
C LYS A 33 -29.55 -50.72 10.05
N LYS A 34 -29.21 -51.65 10.95
CA LYS A 34 -27.95 -51.66 11.69
C LYS A 34 -26.80 -51.76 10.69
N GLN A 35 -25.92 -50.77 10.64
CA GLN A 35 -24.58 -50.91 10.05
C GLN A 35 -23.56 -51.02 11.19
N ALA A 36 -22.74 -52.05 11.13
CA ALA A 36 -21.69 -52.37 12.09
C ALA A 36 -20.60 -51.29 12.10
N LYS A 37 -20.10 -50.95 13.30
CA LYS A 37 -18.90 -50.12 13.48
C LYS A 37 -17.67 -50.89 13.00
N SER A 38 -16.94 -50.33 12.04
CA SER A 38 -15.54 -50.67 11.81
C SER A 38 -14.66 -50.02 12.90
N PRO A 39 -13.54 -50.65 13.31
CA PRO A 39 -12.67 -50.09 14.34
C PRO A 39 -11.89 -48.88 13.79
N THR A 40 -11.82 -47.84 14.61
CA THR A 40 -11.03 -46.62 14.34
C THR A 40 -9.53 -46.98 14.35
N PRO A 41 -8.72 -46.58 13.35
CA PRO A 41 -7.28 -46.81 13.42
C PRO A 41 -6.66 -45.87 14.47
N ALA A 42 -5.76 -46.41 15.28
CA ALA A 42 -4.99 -45.64 16.25
C ALA A 42 -4.10 -44.59 15.54
N PRO A 43 -3.85 -43.41 16.16
CA PRO A 43 -3.02 -42.38 15.55
C PRO A 43 -1.56 -42.85 15.42
N SER A 44 -0.89 -42.45 14.33
CA SER A 44 0.53 -42.72 14.11
C SER A 44 1.41 -41.96 15.12
N ALA A 45 2.61 -42.50 15.35
CA ALA A 45 3.58 -42.04 16.35
C ALA A 45 4.04 -40.56 16.21
N ALA A 46 3.65 -39.85 15.15
CA ALA A 46 3.95 -38.43 14.94
C ALA A 46 3.15 -37.48 15.87
N CYS A 47 2.09 -37.96 16.54
CA CYS A 47 1.26 -37.12 17.41
C CYS A 47 1.86 -36.84 18.81
N ALA A 48 2.99 -37.45 19.18
CA ALA A 48 3.58 -37.29 20.51
C ALA A 48 4.50 -36.06 20.66
N ALA A 49 4.84 -35.37 19.56
CA ALA A 49 5.78 -34.25 19.57
C ALA A 49 5.06 -32.88 19.57
N GLY A 50 4.29 -32.59 20.62
CA GLY A 50 4.09 -31.26 21.24
C GLY A 50 3.77 -29.97 20.44
N GLN A 51 3.69 -29.95 19.11
CA GLN A 51 3.45 -28.74 18.34
C GLN A 51 2.29 -28.93 17.34
N MET A 52 1.25 -28.10 17.55
CA MET A 52 -0.01 -27.96 16.82
C MET A 52 -1.10 -29.04 17.04
N ARG A 53 -2.34 -28.57 17.19
CA ARG A 53 -3.54 -29.39 17.43
C ARG A 53 -3.90 -30.16 16.16
N CYS A 54 -3.76 -31.48 16.18
CA CYS A 54 -4.27 -32.35 15.12
C CYS A 54 -5.80 -32.30 15.09
N VAL A 55 -6.36 -31.61 14.09
CA VAL A 55 -7.79 -31.68 13.78
C VAL A 55 -8.02 -32.62 12.61
N THR A 56 -8.85 -33.64 12.83
CA THR A 56 -9.22 -34.62 11.80
C THR A 56 -10.18 -33.99 10.78
N GLN A 57 -10.31 -34.62 9.61
CA GLN A 57 -11.26 -34.17 8.59
C GLN A 57 -12.71 -34.17 9.10
N GLN A 58 -13.06 -35.12 9.98
CA GLN A 58 -14.36 -35.14 10.65
C GLN A 58 -14.55 -33.91 11.55
N GLN A 59 -13.53 -33.49 12.30
CA GLN A 59 -13.60 -32.31 13.16
C GLN A 59 -13.71 -31.00 12.36
N ARG A 60 -13.13 -30.94 11.16
CA ARG A 60 -13.31 -29.82 10.21
C ARG A 60 -14.74 -29.78 9.65
N MET A 61 -15.30 -30.94 9.29
CA MET A 61 -16.69 -31.04 8.85
C MET A 61 -17.67 -30.64 9.95
N ASP A 62 -17.46 -31.10 11.19
CA ASP A 62 -18.31 -30.75 12.33
C ASP A 62 -18.23 -29.24 12.67
N ALA A 63 -17.06 -28.62 12.47
CA ALA A 63 -16.90 -27.18 12.64
C ALA A 63 -17.61 -26.38 11.54
N ALA A 64 -17.58 -26.85 10.30
CA ALA A 64 -18.32 -26.26 9.19
C ALA A 64 -19.84 -26.36 9.41
N THR A 65 -20.32 -27.49 9.93
CA THR A 65 -21.75 -27.66 10.29
C THR A 65 -22.16 -26.74 11.44
N ARG A 66 -21.32 -26.57 12.49
CA ARG A 66 -21.58 -25.61 13.57
C ARG A 66 -21.61 -24.16 13.08
N ALA A 67 -20.71 -23.79 12.16
CA ALA A 67 -20.70 -22.47 11.55
C ALA A 67 -21.92 -22.22 10.65
N ALA A 68 -22.45 -23.26 9.99
CA ALA A 68 -23.67 -23.18 9.20
C ALA A 68 -24.92 -22.92 10.07
N VAL A 69 -24.99 -23.52 11.26
CA VAL A 69 -26.08 -23.29 12.24
C VAL A 69 -26.03 -21.87 12.82
N LEU A 70 -24.83 -21.31 13.02
CA LEU A 70 -24.67 -19.91 13.46
C LEU A 70 -25.09 -18.89 12.39
N ARG A 71 -25.01 -19.26 11.10
CA ARG A 71 -25.44 -18.41 9.98
C ARG A 71 -26.96 -18.43 9.74
N SER A 72 -27.69 -19.42 10.26
CA SER A 72 -29.15 -19.55 10.08
C SER A 72 -30.02 -18.83 11.12
N GLY A 73 -29.43 -17.95 11.95
CA GLY A 73 -30.19 -16.97 12.73
C GLY A 73 -31.04 -17.49 13.90
N GLN A 74 -30.87 -18.72 14.37
CA GLN A 74 -31.52 -19.19 15.60
C GLN A 74 -30.69 -18.78 16.83
N VAL A 75 -31.08 -17.68 17.46
CA VAL A 75 -30.52 -17.17 18.72
C VAL A 75 -30.98 -18.05 19.89
N PRO A 76 -30.10 -18.67 20.69
CA PRO A 76 -30.48 -19.25 21.97
C PRO A 76 -30.70 -18.14 23.01
N THR A 77 -31.80 -18.24 23.74
CA THR A 77 -32.26 -17.29 24.76
C THR A 77 -31.30 -17.14 25.95
N LYS A 78 -31.22 -15.90 26.47
CA LYS A 78 -30.52 -15.45 27.68
C LYS A 78 -30.52 -16.48 28.82
N GLY A 79 -29.33 -16.92 29.24
CA GLY A 79 -29.16 -17.72 30.46
C GLY A 79 -27.75 -18.26 30.74
N ALA A 80 -26.69 -17.78 30.09
CA ALA A 80 -25.32 -18.26 30.36
C ALA A 80 -24.44 -17.12 30.88
N ALA A 81 -23.75 -17.40 31.99
CA ALA A 81 -22.89 -16.49 32.74
C ALA A 81 -21.77 -15.86 31.88
N ALA A 82 -21.34 -14.65 32.27
CA ALA A 82 -20.26 -13.92 31.64
C ALA A 82 -18.97 -14.77 31.61
N PRO A 83 -18.26 -14.85 30.46
CA PRO A 83 -16.97 -15.52 30.42
C PRO A 83 -15.92 -14.69 31.17
N ALA A 84 -15.10 -15.38 31.95
CA ALA A 84 -14.00 -14.81 32.71
C ALA A 84 -13.02 -14.05 31.81
N ALA A 85 -12.41 -13.01 32.39
CA ALA A 85 -11.43 -12.14 31.76
C ALA A 85 -10.39 -12.93 30.94
N ALA A 86 -10.15 -12.48 29.70
CA ALA A 86 -9.14 -13.03 28.82
C ALA A 86 -7.77 -13.00 29.53
N PRO A 87 -6.99 -14.09 29.50
CA PRO A 87 -5.65 -14.08 30.06
C PRO A 87 -4.80 -13.08 29.26
N ALA A 88 -3.96 -12.33 29.98
CA ALA A 88 -2.99 -11.41 29.41
C ALA A 88 -2.27 -12.03 28.22
N ALA A 89 -2.10 -11.23 27.16
CA ALA A 89 -1.43 -11.61 25.92
C ALA A 89 -0.11 -12.34 26.24
N ARG A 90 -0.07 -13.65 26.00
CA ARG A 90 1.19 -14.37 25.94
C ARG A 90 1.99 -13.73 24.82
N SER A 91 3.19 -13.25 25.16
CA SER A 91 4.27 -13.00 24.20
C SER A 91 4.37 -14.21 23.26
N MET A 92 3.84 -14.07 22.05
CA MET A 92 4.29 -14.90 20.95
C MET A 92 5.66 -14.33 20.59
N ALA A 93 6.71 -14.98 21.08
CA ALA A 93 8.01 -14.85 20.46
C ALA A 93 7.81 -15.16 18.97
N LEU A 94 8.02 -14.16 18.12
CA LEU A 94 8.21 -14.39 16.69
C LEU A 94 9.37 -15.38 16.56
N PRO A 95 9.30 -16.36 15.63
CA PRO A 95 10.42 -17.25 15.44
C PRO A 95 11.64 -16.39 15.15
N SER A 96 12.68 -16.53 15.99
CA SER A 96 14.03 -16.10 15.61
C SER A 96 14.30 -16.62 14.21
N ALA A 97 14.98 -15.84 13.36
CA ALA A 97 15.42 -16.27 12.04
C ALA A 97 15.83 -17.74 12.13
N ALA A 98 15.03 -18.64 11.55
CA ALA A 98 15.35 -20.05 11.59
C ALA A 98 16.74 -20.14 10.95
N PRO A 99 17.73 -20.78 11.59
CA PRO A 99 18.98 -21.03 10.91
C PRO A 99 18.61 -21.73 9.59
N LEU A 100 19.24 -21.32 8.49
CA LEU A 100 19.15 -22.06 7.23
C LEU A 100 19.23 -23.55 7.57
N MET A 101 18.25 -24.34 7.13
CA MET A 101 18.28 -25.79 7.36
C MET A 101 19.67 -26.30 6.97
N THR A 102 20.32 -27.06 7.85
CA THR A 102 21.67 -27.56 7.60
C THR A 102 21.72 -28.28 6.24
N GLY A 103 22.50 -27.75 5.29
CA GLY A 103 22.59 -28.28 3.92
C GLY A 103 21.95 -27.43 2.81
N CYS A 104 21.39 -26.26 3.11
CA CYS A 104 20.88 -25.35 2.07
C CYS A 104 22.00 -24.80 1.17
N PRO A 105 21.82 -24.79 -0.17
CA PRO A 105 22.81 -24.22 -1.08
C PRO A 105 22.94 -22.70 -0.85
N THR A 106 24.15 -22.16 -0.99
CA THR A 106 24.34 -20.71 -1.05
C THR A 106 23.66 -20.18 -2.31
N PRO A 107 22.69 -19.26 -2.19
CA PRO A 107 21.99 -18.71 -3.34
C PRO A 107 22.96 -17.91 -4.20
N VAL A 108 22.86 -18.12 -5.51
CA VAL A 108 23.60 -17.31 -6.48
C VAL A 108 22.82 -16.01 -6.66
N MET A 109 23.39 -14.90 -6.17
CA MET A 109 22.95 -13.53 -6.39
C MET A 109 23.07 -13.14 -7.86
N SER A 110 22.24 -13.73 -8.72
CA SER A 110 22.21 -13.43 -10.14
C SER A 110 20.80 -13.01 -10.56
N PRO A 111 20.62 -11.74 -10.95
CA PRO A 111 19.38 -11.26 -11.55
C PRO A 111 18.95 -12.19 -12.70
N GLY A 112 17.65 -12.53 -12.75
CA GLY A 112 17.07 -13.36 -13.81
C GLY A 112 17.07 -14.87 -13.57
N VAL A 113 17.64 -15.35 -12.45
CA VAL A 113 17.46 -16.75 -12.02
C VAL A 113 16.18 -16.86 -11.18
N THR A 114 15.35 -17.88 -11.42
CA THR A 114 14.18 -18.15 -10.57
C THR A 114 14.65 -18.40 -9.12
N PRO A 115 14.14 -17.70 -8.10
CA PRO A 115 14.55 -17.95 -6.72
C PRO A 115 14.09 -19.34 -6.23
N ASP A 116 14.90 -20.03 -5.44
CA ASP A 116 14.52 -21.34 -4.85
C ASP A 116 13.61 -21.16 -3.63
N TYR A 117 12.34 -20.82 -3.87
CA TYR A 117 11.32 -20.75 -2.82
C TYR A 117 10.59 -22.08 -2.59
N MET A 118 11.03 -23.19 -3.21
CA MET A 118 10.33 -24.48 -3.19
C MET A 118 11.00 -25.53 -2.30
N SER A 119 12.31 -25.39 -2.04
CA SER A 119 13.06 -26.26 -1.14
C SER A 119 12.77 -26.03 0.34
N GLY A 120 12.13 -24.91 0.70
CA GLY A 120 12.03 -24.44 2.08
C GLY A 120 13.36 -23.94 2.66
N CYS A 121 14.42 -23.84 1.84
CA CYS A 121 15.74 -23.39 2.25
C CYS A 121 15.98 -21.90 2.06
N VAL A 122 15.39 -21.27 1.03
CA VAL A 122 15.65 -19.87 0.71
C VAL A 122 14.42 -19.03 1.00
N ALA A 123 14.52 -18.21 2.04
CA ALA A 123 13.55 -17.17 2.30
C ALA A 123 13.68 -16.04 1.26
N ASN A 124 12.58 -15.40 0.89
CA ASN A 124 12.59 -14.17 0.07
C ASN A 124 11.65 -13.13 0.70
N TYR A 125 11.97 -12.75 1.93
CA TYR A 125 11.28 -11.69 2.67
C TYR A 125 12.28 -10.91 3.51
N ALA A 126 11.92 -9.72 3.98
CA ALA A 126 12.71 -9.06 5.00
C ALA A 126 11.79 -8.56 6.11
N ASN A 127 12.34 -8.55 7.32
CA ASN A 127 11.83 -7.72 8.41
C ASN A 127 12.79 -6.56 8.62
N SER A 128 12.25 -5.40 8.97
CA SER A 128 13.03 -4.27 9.47
C SER A 128 13.91 -4.68 10.65
N PRO A 129 15.00 -3.96 10.96
CA PRO A 129 15.83 -4.25 12.12
C PRO A 129 15.00 -4.43 13.40
N LEU A 130 14.87 -5.67 13.88
CA LEU A 130 14.04 -5.98 15.05
C LEU A 130 14.86 -5.81 16.34
N PRO A 131 14.27 -5.23 17.41
CA PRO A 131 14.94 -5.18 18.69
C PRO A 131 15.14 -6.57 19.30
N VAL A 132 16.32 -6.81 19.88
CA VAL A 132 16.60 -8.02 20.65
C VAL A 132 16.27 -7.76 22.11
N THR A 133 15.39 -8.59 22.67
CA THR A 133 15.08 -8.56 24.11
C THR A 133 15.88 -9.64 24.83
N THR A 134 16.81 -9.23 25.69
CA THR A 134 17.60 -10.14 26.51
C THR A 134 16.98 -10.25 27.90
N PRO A 135 16.43 -11.41 28.30
CA PRO A 135 15.89 -11.60 29.64
C PRO A 135 16.97 -11.44 30.70
N VAL A 136 16.64 -10.78 31.80
CA VAL A 136 17.53 -10.67 32.95
C VAL A 136 17.08 -11.68 34.02
N PRO A 137 17.95 -12.56 34.51
CA PRO A 137 17.62 -13.46 35.62
C PRO A 137 17.15 -12.67 36.85
N GLY A 138 16.14 -13.17 37.56
CA GLY A 138 15.65 -12.57 38.81
C GLY A 138 14.43 -11.63 38.69
N GLY A 139 13.75 -11.61 37.53
CA GLY A 139 12.49 -10.86 37.37
C GLY A 139 12.67 -9.37 37.03
N TYR A 140 13.88 -8.95 36.66
CA TYR A 140 14.15 -7.61 36.16
C TYR A 140 13.65 -7.43 34.71
N PRO A 141 13.34 -6.18 34.30
CA PRO A 141 12.95 -5.90 32.92
C PRO A 141 14.03 -6.36 31.94
N ALA A 142 13.63 -6.97 30.82
CA ALA A 142 14.55 -7.36 29.76
C ALA A 142 15.29 -6.15 29.19
N TYR A 143 16.57 -6.31 28.87
CA TYR A 143 17.31 -5.29 28.11
C TYR A 143 16.90 -5.36 26.64
N VAL A 144 16.57 -4.22 26.06
CA VAL A 144 16.31 -4.08 24.62
C VAL A 144 17.57 -3.53 23.97
N SER A 145 18.15 -4.29 23.04
CA SER A 145 19.34 -3.87 22.29
C SER A 145 19.13 -4.00 20.78
N GLY A 146 19.66 -3.03 20.03
CA GLY A 146 19.53 -2.98 18.58
C GLY A 146 18.09 -2.81 18.10
N GLY A 147 17.94 -2.76 16.77
CA GLY A 147 16.65 -2.66 16.09
C GLY A 147 15.85 -1.38 16.38
N LEU A 148 14.68 -1.29 15.77
CA LEU A 148 13.78 -0.15 15.87
C LEU A 148 13.00 -0.16 17.19
N ARG A 149 13.43 0.63 18.19
CA ARG A 149 12.65 0.81 19.42
C ARG A 149 11.41 1.65 19.13
N LYS A 150 10.25 1.25 19.65
CA LYS A 150 9.00 2.00 19.44
C LYS A 150 8.95 3.23 20.34
N PHE A 151 8.34 4.30 19.85
CA PHE A 151 7.93 5.48 20.63
C PHE A 151 9.08 6.28 21.24
N ILE A 152 10.25 6.30 20.58
CA ILE A 152 11.40 7.11 21.00
C ILE A 152 11.53 8.43 20.22
N ASP A 153 10.92 8.50 19.03
CA ASP A 153 10.93 9.68 18.17
C ASP A 153 9.60 10.44 18.26
N PRO A 154 9.63 11.78 18.32
CA PRO A 154 8.42 12.58 18.27
C PRO A 154 7.77 12.50 16.88
N LEU A 155 6.45 12.62 16.82
CA LEU A 155 5.69 12.71 15.58
C LEU A 155 6.14 13.95 14.78
N PRO A 156 6.61 13.79 13.52
CA PRO A 156 6.97 14.91 12.68
C PRO A 156 5.74 15.74 12.28
N ASN A 157 5.94 17.06 12.20
CA ASN A 157 5.00 17.95 11.52
C ASN A 157 5.12 17.75 10.02
N ILE A 158 4.01 17.76 9.29
CA ILE A 158 4.04 17.75 7.82
C ILE A 158 4.31 19.18 7.34
N PRO A 159 5.29 19.41 6.44
CA PRO A 159 5.54 20.75 5.88
C PRO A 159 4.29 21.29 5.19
N VAL A 160 4.03 22.60 5.26
CA VAL A 160 2.85 23.21 4.62
C VAL A 160 3.28 24.02 3.41
N ALA A 161 2.58 23.84 2.29
CA ALA A 161 2.81 24.63 1.08
C ALA A 161 2.34 26.08 1.28
N VAL A 162 3.04 27.05 0.70
CA VAL A 162 2.65 28.47 0.76
C VAL A 162 2.30 28.95 -0.65
N PRO A 163 1.06 29.41 -0.90
CA PRO A 163 0.63 29.73 -2.26
C PRO A 163 1.33 30.98 -2.79
N ASP A 164 1.61 30.97 -4.09
CA ASP A 164 1.78 32.17 -4.90
C ASP A 164 0.39 32.64 -5.36
N THR A 165 -0.05 33.79 -4.89
CA THR A 165 -1.36 34.37 -5.22
C THR A 165 -1.28 35.44 -6.31
N LYS A 166 -0.10 35.66 -6.91
CA LYS A 166 0.15 36.70 -7.90
C LYS A 166 0.20 36.17 -9.33
N THR A 167 0.87 35.04 -9.54
CA THR A 167 1.10 34.51 -10.89
C THR A 167 -0.22 34.20 -11.60
N TYR A 168 -1.21 33.69 -10.86
CA TYR A 168 -2.58 33.50 -11.34
C TYR A 168 -3.57 34.17 -10.39
N PRO A 169 -3.90 35.46 -10.60
CA PRO A 169 -4.80 36.19 -9.71
C PRO A 169 -6.15 35.50 -9.53
N GLY A 170 -6.62 35.45 -8.28
CA GLY A 170 -7.86 34.73 -7.92
C GLY A 170 -7.68 33.22 -7.77
N SER A 171 -6.45 32.72 -7.73
CA SER A 171 -6.13 31.31 -7.50
C SER A 171 -4.85 31.17 -6.69
N ASP A 172 -4.71 30.01 -6.05
CA ASP A 172 -3.51 29.65 -5.30
C ASP A 172 -2.59 28.85 -6.24
N TYR A 173 -1.38 29.33 -6.52
CA TYR A 173 -0.43 28.70 -7.43
C TYR A 173 0.76 28.07 -6.71
N TYR A 174 1.17 26.89 -7.16
CA TYR A 174 2.31 26.15 -6.63
C TYR A 174 3.16 25.58 -7.77
N GLU A 175 4.48 25.63 -7.59
CA GLU A 175 5.43 24.84 -8.36
C GLU A 175 5.88 23.67 -7.50
N ILE A 176 5.46 22.46 -7.87
CA ILE A 176 5.75 21.25 -7.14
C ILE A 176 6.72 20.42 -7.98
N SER A 177 7.91 20.17 -7.46
CA SER A 177 8.90 19.30 -8.09
C SER A 177 8.94 17.94 -7.41
N LEU A 178 9.17 16.89 -8.19
CA LEU A 178 9.58 15.60 -7.68
C LEU A 178 11.10 15.53 -7.65
N ILE A 179 11.67 15.23 -6.49
CA ILE A 179 13.11 15.04 -6.31
C ILE A 179 13.41 13.72 -5.63
N GLU A 180 14.68 13.33 -5.66
CA GLU A 180 15.23 12.25 -4.87
C GLU A 180 16.12 12.80 -3.74
N TYR A 181 15.98 12.26 -2.53
CA TYR A 181 16.66 12.74 -1.33
C TYR A 181 16.79 11.64 -0.28
N GLN A 182 17.51 11.92 0.80
CA GLN A 182 17.64 11.02 1.94
C GLN A 182 17.08 11.65 3.22
N GLN A 183 16.32 10.87 3.99
CA GLN A 183 15.78 11.31 5.28
C GLN A 183 15.92 10.22 6.35
N GLN A 184 16.16 10.66 7.60
CA GLN A 184 16.12 9.77 8.76
C GLN A 184 14.65 9.50 9.12
N LEU A 185 14.20 8.24 9.04
CA LEU A 185 12.81 7.85 9.36
C LEU A 185 12.66 7.26 10.78
N HIS A 186 13.78 7.03 11.49
CA HIS A 186 13.80 6.61 12.89
C HIS A 186 15.20 6.80 13.49
N SER A 187 15.34 7.16 14.77
CA SER A 187 16.65 7.38 15.42
C SER A 187 17.53 6.14 15.49
N ASP A 188 16.95 4.94 15.51
CA ASP A 188 17.70 3.67 15.54
C ASP A 188 18.09 3.13 14.14
N LEU A 189 17.66 3.78 13.04
CA LEU A 189 18.16 3.39 11.72
C LEU A 189 19.59 3.92 11.53
N PRO A 190 20.54 3.08 11.12
CA PRO A 190 21.94 3.50 11.00
C PRO A 190 22.17 4.46 9.82
N ASN A 191 21.32 4.40 8.79
CA ASN A 191 21.41 5.25 7.62
C ASN A 191 20.10 5.99 7.37
N LYS A 192 20.20 7.16 6.75
CA LYS A 192 19.04 7.83 6.15
C LYS A 192 18.52 6.98 5.00
N THR A 193 17.19 6.90 4.90
CA THR A 193 16.48 6.18 3.85
C THR A 193 16.49 7.02 2.56
N LEU A 194 16.89 6.43 1.44
CA LEU A 194 16.72 7.00 0.10
C LEU A 194 15.24 7.01 -0.29
N LEU A 195 14.74 8.16 -0.72
CA LEU A 195 13.32 8.45 -0.95
C LEU A 195 13.15 9.32 -2.19
N ARG A 196 11.95 9.25 -2.78
CA ARG A 196 11.46 10.20 -3.78
C ARG A 196 10.27 10.94 -3.19
N GLY A 197 10.14 12.23 -3.44
CA GLY A 197 9.03 13.00 -2.86
C GLY A 197 8.83 14.37 -3.47
N TYR A 198 7.63 14.90 -3.25
CA TYR A 198 7.23 16.22 -3.72
C TYR A 198 7.80 17.33 -2.85
N VAL A 199 8.25 18.41 -3.48
CA VAL A 199 8.76 19.62 -2.83
C VAL A 199 8.19 20.85 -3.54
N GLN A 200 7.94 21.93 -2.80
CA GLN A 200 7.60 23.21 -3.41
C GLN A 200 8.91 23.94 -3.81
N THR A 201 8.94 24.53 -5.01
CA THR A 201 10.14 25.21 -5.54
C THR A 201 9.97 26.71 -5.74
N ASN A 202 8.75 27.22 -5.90
CA ASN A 202 8.51 28.67 -5.99
C ASN A 202 8.26 29.27 -4.59
N ASN A 203 8.64 30.54 -4.41
CA ASN A 203 8.28 31.28 -3.20
C ASN A 203 6.77 31.57 -3.14
N GLY A 204 6.20 31.49 -1.95
CA GLY A 204 4.83 31.92 -1.66
C GLY A 204 4.71 33.43 -1.43
N THR A 205 3.49 33.93 -1.49
CA THR A 205 3.17 35.37 -1.35
C THR A 205 3.08 35.79 0.12
N ASP A 206 3.81 36.84 0.49
CA ASP A 206 3.80 37.46 1.81
C ASP A 206 2.60 38.40 2.03
N ALA A 207 2.46 38.89 3.27
CA ALA A 207 1.40 39.83 3.65
C ALA A 207 1.45 41.17 2.90
N SER A 208 2.60 41.52 2.31
CA SER A 208 2.77 42.72 1.47
C SER A 208 2.46 42.45 -0.01
N GLY A 209 2.07 41.22 -0.36
CA GLY A 209 1.78 40.82 -1.73
C GLY A 209 3.04 40.60 -2.57
N ASN A 210 4.17 40.18 -1.99
CA ASN A 210 5.39 39.83 -2.70
C ASN A 210 5.74 38.34 -2.54
N ASN A 211 6.29 37.70 -3.57
CA ASN A 211 6.63 36.27 -3.53
C ASN A 211 8.00 36.05 -2.84
N THR A 212 8.02 36.20 -1.52
CA THR A 212 9.25 36.18 -0.70
C THR A 212 9.29 35.06 0.34
N ILE A 213 8.16 34.38 0.59
CA ILE A 213 8.12 33.29 1.57
C ILE A 213 8.78 32.06 0.95
N ALA A 214 9.94 31.67 1.47
CA ALA A 214 10.64 30.48 1.01
C ALA A 214 9.81 29.20 1.24
N PRO A 215 9.88 28.21 0.33
CA PRO A 215 9.29 26.90 0.55
C PRO A 215 9.74 26.24 1.86
N ALA A 216 8.88 25.39 2.41
CA ALA A 216 9.25 24.58 3.56
C ALA A 216 10.38 23.59 3.21
N PRO A 217 11.20 23.17 4.19
CA PRO A 217 12.25 22.19 3.97
C PRO A 217 11.73 20.88 3.36
N VAL A 218 12.60 20.20 2.61
CA VAL A 218 12.32 18.86 2.07
C VAL A 218 12.04 17.89 3.21
N GLN A 219 10.89 17.22 3.15
CA GLN A 219 10.51 16.20 4.10
C GLN A 219 9.61 15.15 3.44
N TYR A 220 9.65 13.93 3.99
CA TYR A 220 8.73 12.85 3.68
C TYR A 220 7.27 13.30 3.80
N LEU A 221 6.46 12.86 2.84
CA LEU A 221 5.09 13.31 2.58
C LEU A 221 4.92 14.74 2.06
N GLY A 222 6.01 15.37 1.62
CA GLY A 222 6.04 16.63 0.87
C GLY A 222 5.22 17.76 1.50
N PRO A 223 5.05 18.92 0.84
CA PRO A 223 4.25 19.95 1.46
C PRO A 223 2.75 19.60 1.35
N ILE A 224 2.03 19.58 2.48
CA ILE A 224 0.57 19.55 2.46
C ILE A 224 0.06 20.85 1.86
N ILE A 225 -0.82 20.75 0.87
CA ILE A 225 -1.55 21.91 0.34
C ILE A 225 -2.78 22.11 1.22
N VAL A 226 -2.89 23.27 1.86
CA VAL A 226 -4.10 23.69 2.57
C VAL A 226 -4.88 24.63 1.66
N ALA A 227 -5.94 24.11 1.06
CA ALA A 227 -6.77 24.81 0.10
C ALA A 227 -8.11 25.24 0.71
N ARG A 228 -8.74 26.24 0.10
CA ARG A 228 -10.05 26.74 0.51
C ARG A 228 -11.09 26.41 -0.55
N LYS A 229 -12.29 26.03 -0.09
CA LYS A 229 -13.43 25.77 -0.95
C LYS A 229 -13.68 26.94 -1.91
N ASN A 230 -13.89 26.63 -3.18
CA ASN A 230 -14.12 27.57 -4.28
C ASN A 230 -12.95 28.51 -4.61
N ILE A 231 -11.77 28.34 -4.01
CA ILE A 231 -10.54 28.97 -4.47
C ILE A 231 -9.79 27.96 -5.34
N PRO A 232 -9.65 28.20 -6.66
CA PRO A 232 -8.97 27.26 -7.53
C PRO A 232 -7.48 27.17 -7.16
N VAL A 233 -6.93 25.97 -7.28
CA VAL A 233 -5.50 25.73 -7.15
C VAL A 233 -4.92 25.39 -8.53
N ARG A 234 -3.80 26.01 -8.87
CA ARG A 234 -2.98 25.67 -10.04
C ARG A 234 -1.65 25.10 -9.61
N VAL A 235 -1.22 24.02 -10.24
CA VAL A 235 0.08 23.38 -9.95
C VAL A 235 0.87 23.23 -11.24
N LYS A 236 2.11 23.74 -11.26
CA LYS A 236 3.12 23.32 -12.23
C LYS A 236 3.94 22.20 -11.60
N PHE A 237 3.79 20.99 -12.13
CA PHE A 237 4.59 19.84 -11.73
C PHE A 237 5.88 19.78 -12.54
N THR A 238 7.01 19.53 -11.87
CA THR A 238 8.30 19.26 -12.54
C THR A 238 8.88 17.93 -12.07
N ASN A 239 9.17 17.03 -12.99
CA ASN A 239 9.94 15.83 -12.69
C ASN A 239 11.44 16.14 -12.73
N ALA A 240 12.04 16.27 -11.56
CA ALA A 240 13.45 16.58 -11.37
C ALA A 240 14.22 15.37 -10.79
N LEU A 241 13.76 14.15 -11.07
CA LEU A 241 14.51 12.94 -10.76
C LEU A 241 15.82 12.87 -11.58
N PRO A 242 16.83 12.15 -11.07
CA PRO A 242 18.03 11.86 -11.83
C PRO A 242 17.73 11.15 -13.17
N LEU A 243 18.63 11.30 -14.15
CA LEU A 243 18.45 10.71 -15.47
C LEU A 243 18.82 9.22 -15.47
N THR A 244 18.06 8.41 -16.21
CA THR A 244 18.40 7.00 -16.44
C THR A 244 19.74 6.86 -17.16
N GLY A 245 20.55 5.90 -16.73
CA GLY A 245 21.89 5.63 -17.26
C GLY A 245 22.97 6.59 -16.75
N ALA A 246 22.62 7.57 -15.93
CA ALA A 246 23.56 8.48 -15.27
C ALA A 246 23.53 8.26 -13.75
N PRO A 247 24.69 8.22 -13.07
CA PRO A 247 24.71 8.17 -11.63
C PRO A 247 24.10 9.45 -11.05
N ASP A 248 23.22 9.30 -10.07
CA ASP A 248 22.68 10.36 -9.25
C ASP A 248 23.72 10.88 -8.23
N GLN A 249 23.30 11.83 -7.38
CA GLN A 249 24.13 12.35 -6.29
C GLN A 249 24.48 11.32 -5.19
N PHE A 250 23.87 10.14 -5.23
CA PHE A 250 24.07 9.01 -4.32
C PHE A 250 24.82 7.84 -5.02
N GLY A 251 25.31 8.04 -6.24
CA GLY A 251 26.02 7.04 -7.04
C GLY A 251 25.14 5.91 -7.60
N GLN A 252 23.82 6.08 -7.64
CA GLN A 252 22.88 5.11 -8.20
C GLN A 252 22.51 5.46 -9.63
N ASP A 253 22.20 4.45 -10.45
CA ASP A 253 21.51 4.70 -11.71
C ASP A 253 20.18 5.41 -11.41
N GLY A 254 19.82 6.45 -12.17
CA GLY A 254 18.65 7.25 -11.90
C GLY A 254 17.33 6.49 -11.84
N ASN A 255 17.28 5.23 -12.31
CA ASN A 255 16.14 4.31 -12.20
C ASN A 255 15.63 4.11 -10.75
N LEU A 256 14.48 3.44 -10.61
CA LEU A 256 13.93 3.12 -9.29
C LEU A 256 14.88 2.21 -8.51
N PHE A 257 15.20 2.61 -7.28
CA PHE A 257 16.06 1.86 -6.35
C PHE A 257 15.31 0.72 -5.62
N ILE A 258 14.16 0.30 -6.13
CA ILE A 258 13.33 -0.82 -5.64
C ILE A 258 12.85 -1.67 -6.83
N PRO A 259 12.56 -2.97 -6.63
CA PRO A 259 12.31 -3.91 -7.73
C PRO A 259 11.14 -3.53 -8.65
N VAL A 260 11.44 -3.41 -9.95
CA VAL A 260 10.46 -3.19 -11.02
C VAL A 260 10.27 -4.48 -11.82
N ASP A 261 9.10 -5.11 -11.71
CA ASP A 261 8.68 -6.17 -12.64
C ASP A 261 8.32 -5.56 -13.99
N THR A 262 9.22 -5.70 -14.96
CA THR A 262 9.08 -5.15 -16.32
C THR A 262 8.13 -5.96 -17.21
N SER A 263 7.64 -7.11 -16.75
CA SER A 263 6.62 -7.88 -17.45
C SER A 263 5.21 -7.30 -17.25
N VAL A 264 5.01 -6.53 -16.17
CA VAL A 264 3.75 -5.84 -15.88
C VAL A 264 3.53 -4.75 -16.92
N MET A 265 2.31 -4.68 -17.47
CA MET A 265 1.94 -3.64 -18.41
C MET A 265 2.24 -2.24 -17.84
N GLY A 266 2.93 -1.43 -18.63
CA GLY A 266 3.32 -0.08 -18.21
C GLY A 266 4.58 -0.02 -17.35
N SER A 267 5.18 -1.13 -16.92
CA SER A 267 6.41 -1.14 -16.11
C SER A 267 7.68 -1.51 -16.87
N GLY A 268 7.54 -1.99 -18.11
CA GLY A 268 8.66 -2.38 -18.97
C GLY A 268 8.36 -2.08 -20.43
N MET A 269 8.33 -3.11 -21.28
CA MET A 269 8.20 -2.94 -22.74
C MET A 269 7.02 -2.04 -23.12
N GLY A 270 7.30 -1.02 -23.93
CA GLY A 270 6.32 -0.10 -24.47
C GLY A 270 5.53 -0.69 -25.64
N PRO A 271 4.53 0.07 -26.16
CA PRO A 271 3.63 -0.41 -27.20
C PRO A 271 4.30 -0.69 -28.54
N ASP A 272 5.49 -0.15 -28.80
CA ASP A 272 6.25 -0.44 -30.04
C ASP A 272 6.96 -1.80 -30.03
N GLY A 273 7.01 -2.49 -28.88
CA GLY A 273 7.68 -3.77 -28.73
C GLY A 273 9.21 -3.71 -28.85
N MET A 274 9.80 -2.51 -28.90
CA MET A 274 11.23 -2.28 -29.11
C MET A 274 11.88 -1.56 -27.92
N HIS A 275 11.17 -0.60 -27.32
CA HIS A 275 11.70 0.22 -26.25
C HIS A 275 10.87 0.07 -24.98
N SER A 276 11.53 0.08 -23.82
CA SER A 276 10.85 0.06 -22.52
C SER A 276 10.47 1.46 -22.06
N TYR A 277 9.40 1.55 -21.29
CA TYR A 277 9.11 2.73 -20.48
C TYR A 277 10.22 2.97 -19.46
N SER A 278 10.56 4.24 -19.24
CA SER A 278 11.47 4.64 -18.16
C SER A 278 10.89 4.33 -16.78
N GLN A 279 11.74 4.01 -15.80
CA GLN A 279 11.33 3.87 -14.41
C GLN A 279 11.20 5.23 -13.70
N ASN A 280 11.67 6.32 -14.31
CA ASN A 280 11.66 7.68 -13.77
C ASN A 280 10.43 8.48 -14.18
N ARG A 281 9.35 7.79 -14.51
CA ARG A 281 8.07 8.43 -14.81
C ARG A 281 7.36 8.77 -13.52
N SER A 282 6.77 9.95 -13.48
CA SER A 282 5.86 10.33 -12.42
C SER A 282 4.85 11.36 -12.89
N GLY A 283 3.78 11.52 -12.12
CA GLY A 283 2.77 12.56 -12.27
C GLY A 283 2.15 12.90 -10.91
N ILE A 284 1.01 13.58 -10.94
CA ILE A 284 0.22 13.88 -9.74
C ILE A 284 -1.21 13.45 -10.00
N HIS A 285 -1.77 12.61 -9.13
CA HIS A 285 -3.21 12.40 -8.99
C HIS A 285 -3.70 13.02 -7.69
N LEU A 286 -4.77 13.83 -7.75
CA LEU A 286 -5.43 14.35 -6.55
C LEU A 286 -6.58 13.44 -6.14
N HIS A 287 -6.31 12.55 -5.19
CA HIS A 287 -7.29 11.57 -4.73
C HIS A 287 -8.41 12.23 -3.93
N GLY A 288 -9.65 12.05 -4.40
CA GLY A 288 -10.85 12.66 -3.81
C GLY A 288 -11.15 14.08 -4.30
N GLY A 289 -10.36 14.60 -5.24
CA GLY A 289 -10.58 15.89 -5.89
C GLY A 289 -11.72 15.88 -6.91
N ASN A 290 -12.56 16.91 -6.90
CA ASN A 290 -13.50 17.21 -7.99
C ASN A 290 -12.74 17.98 -9.08
N THR A 291 -12.10 17.24 -9.97
CA THR A 291 -11.08 17.75 -10.88
C THR A 291 -11.46 17.49 -12.34
N PRO A 292 -11.19 18.43 -13.28
CA PRO A 292 -11.31 18.15 -14.71
C PRO A 292 -10.38 17.02 -15.13
N TRP A 293 -10.78 16.20 -16.10
CA TRP A 293 -10.02 15.01 -16.51
C TRP A 293 -8.56 15.29 -16.91
N ILE A 294 -8.28 16.45 -17.52
CA ILE A 294 -6.91 16.84 -17.91
C ILE A 294 -6.00 17.08 -16.71
N SER A 295 -6.56 17.28 -15.52
CA SER A 295 -5.82 17.53 -14.28
C SER A 295 -6.06 16.44 -13.23
N ASP A 296 -6.74 15.36 -13.58
CA ASP A 296 -7.02 14.28 -12.63
C ASP A 296 -5.76 13.47 -12.30
N GLY A 297 -4.83 13.32 -13.24
CA GLY A 297 -3.64 12.48 -13.04
C GLY A 297 -3.90 11.01 -13.32
N THR A 298 -4.61 10.72 -14.41
CA THR A 298 -4.89 9.35 -14.83
C THR A 298 -3.59 8.54 -15.02
N PRO A 299 -3.63 7.19 -15.05
CA PRO A 299 -2.44 6.39 -15.26
C PRO A 299 -1.58 6.77 -16.46
N HIS A 300 -2.17 7.37 -17.49
CA HIS A 300 -1.47 7.78 -18.71
C HIS A 300 -1.06 9.27 -18.71
N GLN A 301 -1.12 9.94 -17.55
CA GLN A 301 -0.67 11.31 -17.33
C GLN A 301 0.58 11.32 -16.44
N TRP A 302 1.72 11.05 -17.05
CA TRP A 302 3.03 11.09 -16.42
C TRP A 302 4.05 11.71 -17.36
N THR A 303 5.20 12.11 -16.84
CA THR A 303 6.35 12.55 -17.63
C THR A 303 7.65 12.00 -17.05
N THR A 304 8.64 11.75 -17.91
CA THR A 304 10.04 11.53 -17.50
C THR A 304 10.71 12.85 -17.16
N PRO A 305 11.89 12.89 -16.52
CA PRO A 305 12.67 14.11 -16.38
C PRO A 305 12.99 14.74 -17.74
N ALA A 306 13.12 16.08 -17.77
CA ALA A 306 13.25 16.85 -19.01
C ALA A 306 14.44 16.46 -19.90
N GLY A 307 15.53 15.98 -19.30
CA GLY A 307 16.74 15.55 -20.00
C GLY A 307 16.77 14.06 -20.37
N GLU A 308 15.74 13.29 -20.05
CA GLU A 308 15.77 11.85 -20.28
C GLU A 308 15.60 11.51 -21.76
N THR A 309 16.57 10.78 -22.32
CA THR A 309 16.53 10.33 -23.71
C THR A 309 15.70 9.05 -23.80
N THR A 310 14.43 9.19 -24.19
CA THR A 310 13.49 8.08 -24.33
C THR A 310 12.52 8.33 -25.49
N PRO A 311 12.04 7.29 -26.19
CA PRO A 311 10.92 7.44 -27.13
C PRO A 311 9.59 7.76 -26.44
N TYR A 312 9.51 7.63 -25.12
CA TYR A 312 8.29 7.88 -24.34
C TYR A 312 8.51 8.97 -23.27
N PRO A 313 8.72 10.25 -23.66
CA PRO A 313 9.03 11.32 -22.70
C PRO A 313 7.83 11.76 -21.84
N LYS A 314 6.61 11.43 -22.28
CA LYS A 314 5.37 11.70 -21.55
C LYS A 314 4.27 10.71 -21.92
N GLY A 315 3.32 10.55 -21.01
CA GLY A 315 2.15 9.72 -21.22
C GLY A 315 1.19 10.32 -22.25
N VAL A 316 0.44 9.45 -22.93
CA VAL A 316 -0.43 9.82 -24.05
C VAL A 316 -1.62 10.69 -23.66
N SER A 317 -1.97 10.75 -22.39
CA SER A 317 -3.08 11.54 -21.87
C SER A 317 -2.65 12.87 -21.26
N VAL A 318 -1.34 13.21 -21.31
CA VAL A 318 -0.86 14.51 -20.83
C VAL A 318 -1.44 15.62 -21.67
N GLN A 319 -2.14 16.54 -21.00
CA GLN A 319 -2.71 17.74 -21.58
C GLN A 319 -2.41 18.89 -20.62
N ASP A 320 -1.98 20.02 -21.16
CA ASP A 320 -1.74 21.19 -20.36
C ASP A 320 -3.04 21.90 -20.00
N VAL A 321 -3.03 22.53 -18.84
CA VAL A 321 -4.06 23.50 -18.47
C VAL A 321 -3.92 24.69 -19.44
N PRO A 322 -4.95 25.02 -20.23
CA PRO A 322 -4.81 25.95 -21.36
C PRO A 322 -4.29 27.36 -21.03
N ASP A 323 -4.53 27.85 -19.81
CA ASP A 323 -4.08 29.17 -19.36
C ASP A 323 -2.75 29.15 -18.60
N MET A 324 -2.15 27.97 -18.40
CA MET A 324 -0.86 27.79 -17.73
C MET A 324 0.31 27.64 -18.70
N VAL A 325 0.03 27.53 -19.99
CA VAL A 325 1.03 27.48 -21.06
C VAL A 325 0.80 28.62 -22.04
N VAL A 326 1.85 28.98 -22.77
CA VAL A 326 1.71 29.95 -23.88
C VAL A 326 0.71 29.36 -24.89
N PRO A 327 -0.29 30.14 -25.35
CA PRO A 327 -1.24 29.66 -26.36
C PRO A 327 -0.54 29.08 -27.59
N GLY A 328 -0.88 27.83 -27.94
CA GLY A 328 -0.25 27.10 -29.06
C GLY A 328 1.04 26.35 -28.69
N SER A 329 1.47 26.37 -27.43
CA SER A 329 2.60 25.60 -26.91
C SER A 329 2.14 24.43 -26.05
N THR A 330 3.04 23.46 -25.85
CA THR A 330 2.90 22.39 -24.84
C THR A 330 4.06 22.48 -23.86
N SER A 331 3.81 22.09 -22.61
CA SER A 331 4.87 21.88 -21.63
C SER A 331 5.94 20.94 -22.19
N PRO A 332 7.23 21.27 -22.00
CA PRO A 332 8.29 20.35 -22.36
C PRO A 332 8.18 19.05 -21.55
N PRO A 333 8.78 17.95 -22.03
CA PRO A 333 9.04 16.79 -21.17
C PRO A 333 9.62 17.23 -19.83
N GLY A 334 9.25 16.52 -18.76
CA GLY A 334 9.60 16.89 -17.40
C GLY A 334 8.63 17.86 -16.75
N GLN A 335 7.65 18.43 -17.47
CA GLN A 335 6.68 19.36 -16.89
C GLN A 335 5.24 18.98 -17.21
N MET A 336 4.35 19.21 -16.26
CA MET A 336 2.91 19.08 -16.40
C MET A 336 2.21 20.20 -15.64
N THR A 337 0.97 20.51 -16.02
CA THR A 337 0.16 21.53 -15.35
C THR A 337 -1.17 20.94 -14.88
N PHE A 338 -1.65 21.38 -13.71
CA PHE A 338 -2.87 20.88 -13.09
C PHE A 338 -3.74 22.03 -12.58
N TYR A 339 -5.06 21.88 -12.69
CA TYR A 339 -6.06 22.80 -12.20
C TYR A 339 -7.09 22.08 -11.33
N TYR A 340 -7.19 22.48 -10.07
CA TYR A 340 -8.13 21.94 -9.09
C TYR A 340 -9.19 22.99 -8.75
N THR A 341 -10.46 22.67 -9.01
CA THR A 341 -11.57 23.63 -8.83
C THR A 341 -11.84 23.96 -7.36
N ASN A 342 -11.60 22.99 -6.48
CA ASN A 342 -11.98 23.00 -5.06
C ASN A 342 -13.47 23.27 -4.81
N GLN A 343 -14.33 22.97 -5.78
CA GLN A 343 -15.78 23.09 -5.67
C GLN A 343 -16.39 21.83 -5.05
N GLN A 344 -15.99 21.52 -3.82
CA GLN A 344 -16.49 20.37 -3.06
C GLN A 344 -16.43 20.64 -1.54
N SER A 345 -16.93 19.70 -0.73
CA SER A 345 -16.96 19.86 0.73
C SER A 345 -15.58 19.67 1.37
N ALA A 346 -15.35 20.33 2.51
CA ALA A 346 -14.12 20.17 3.31
C ALA A 346 -13.82 18.70 3.63
N ARG A 347 -12.54 18.31 3.51
CA ARG A 347 -12.04 16.94 3.72
C ARG A 347 -10.50 16.90 3.68
N LEU A 348 -9.92 15.89 4.32
CA LEU A 348 -8.53 15.51 4.05
C LEU A 348 -8.51 14.61 2.81
N MET A 349 -7.69 15.00 1.85
CA MET A 349 -7.31 14.29 0.63
C MET A 349 -5.79 14.13 0.64
N PHE A 350 -5.28 13.59 -0.46
CA PHE A 350 -3.85 13.52 -0.72
C PHE A 350 -3.62 13.53 -2.22
N TYR A 351 -2.44 13.98 -2.61
CA TYR A 351 -1.96 13.87 -3.96
C TYR A 351 -0.76 12.93 -4.00
N HIS A 352 -0.74 12.04 -4.97
CA HIS A 352 0.24 10.97 -5.04
C HIS A 352 0.56 10.59 -6.48
N ASP A 353 1.66 9.88 -6.68
CA ASP A 353 1.99 9.37 -8.00
C ASP A 353 0.93 8.39 -8.49
N HIS A 354 0.70 8.38 -9.80
CA HIS A 354 -0.27 7.48 -10.42
C HIS A 354 0.25 6.89 -11.74
N ALA A 355 1.56 6.88 -11.97
CA ALA A 355 2.12 6.49 -13.25
C ALA A 355 1.83 5.03 -13.61
N TYR A 356 1.35 4.80 -14.85
CA TYR A 356 0.96 3.48 -15.35
C TYR A 356 2.03 2.42 -15.09
N GLY A 357 1.60 1.31 -14.46
CA GLY A 357 2.43 0.15 -14.11
C GLY A 357 3.22 0.27 -12.80
N ILE A 358 3.59 1.49 -12.38
CA ILE A 358 4.60 1.69 -11.31
C ILE A 358 4.09 2.51 -10.10
N THR A 359 2.80 2.86 -10.04
CA THR A 359 2.19 3.56 -8.89
C THR A 359 2.59 2.98 -7.54
N ARG A 360 2.52 1.64 -7.37
CA ARG A 360 2.86 0.94 -6.12
C ARG A 360 4.30 1.23 -5.65
N LEU A 361 5.21 1.48 -6.60
CA LEU A 361 6.63 1.69 -6.32
C LEU A 361 6.89 3.16 -6.03
N ASN A 362 6.36 4.07 -6.84
CA ASN A 362 6.52 5.51 -6.62
C ASN A 362 5.90 5.96 -5.29
N VAL A 363 4.66 5.53 -4.98
CA VAL A 363 4.03 5.83 -3.68
C VAL A 363 4.81 5.21 -2.53
N TYR A 364 5.35 3.99 -2.71
CA TYR A 364 6.18 3.35 -1.71
C TYR A 364 7.51 4.05 -1.47
N ALA A 365 8.12 4.62 -2.52
CA ALA A 365 9.35 5.41 -2.43
C ALA A 365 9.15 6.78 -1.75
N GLY A 366 7.90 7.22 -1.55
CA GLY A 366 7.54 8.45 -0.83
C GLY A 366 6.80 9.50 -1.64
N VAL A 367 6.39 9.18 -2.88
CA VAL A 367 5.73 10.14 -3.79
C VAL A 367 4.24 10.27 -3.47
N ALA A 368 3.96 10.85 -2.31
CA ALA A 368 2.63 11.17 -1.79
C ALA A 368 2.72 12.40 -0.89
N ALA A 369 1.65 13.18 -0.80
CA ALA A 369 1.56 14.34 0.08
C ALA A 369 0.12 14.73 0.38
N GLY A 370 -0.12 15.39 1.51
CA GLY A 370 -1.47 15.73 1.97
C GLY A 370 -2.12 16.84 1.12
N TYR A 371 -3.45 16.84 1.08
CA TYR A 371 -4.24 17.97 0.57
C TYR A 371 -5.43 18.20 1.50
N LEU A 372 -5.43 19.28 2.28
CA LEU A 372 -6.53 19.62 3.16
C LEU A 372 -7.42 20.67 2.50
N LEU A 373 -8.68 20.34 2.24
CA LEU A 373 -9.66 21.31 1.80
C LEU A 373 -10.48 21.81 3.00
N GLU A 374 -10.44 23.12 3.23
CA GLU A 374 -11.19 23.81 4.28
C GLU A 374 -12.41 24.52 3.70
N ASP A 375 -13.46 24.68 4.51
CA ASP A 375 -14.63 25.45 4.13
C ASP A 375 -15.20 26.32 5.28
N PRO A 376 -16.02 27.33 4.97
CA PRO A 376 -16.58 28.22 5.99
C PRO A 376 -17.50 27.52 7.01
N ILE A 377 -18.10 26.38 6.65
CA ILE A 377 -18.99 25.64 7.55
C ILE A 377 -18.15 25.00 8.65
N GLU A 378 -17.07 24.32 8.26
CA GLU A 378 -16.11 23.74 9.18
C GLU A 378 -15.53 24.82 10.12
N GLN A 379 -15.19 26.00 9.58
CA GLN A 379 -14.69 27.10 10.39
C GLN A 379 -15.74 27.65 11.37
N THR A 380 -17.02 27.65 10.99
CA THR A 380 -18.12 28.06 11.88
C THR A 380 -18.34 27.05 13.00
N LEU A 381 -18.14 25.75 12.75
CA LEU A 381 -18.17 24.73 13.80
C LEU A 381 -17.03 24.89 14.81
N VAL A 382 -15.89 25.43 14.39
CA VAL A 382 -14.76 25.76 15.28
C VAL A 382 -15.03 27.04 16.07
N ASN A 383 -15.37 28.13 15.38
CA ASN A 383 -15.43 29.47 15.96
C ASN A 383 -16.79 29.82 16.59
N GLY A 384 -17.83 29.05 16.28
CA GLY A 384 -19.22 29.38 16.58
C GLY A 384 -19.81 30.37 15.58
N GLY A 385 -21.13 30.39 15.47
CA GLY A 385 -21.85 31.29 14.58
C GLY A 385 -23.08 30.65 13.95
N THR A 386 -23.56 31.22 12.85
CA THR A 386 -24.74 30.74 12.13
C THR A 386 -24.33 30.16 10.78
N ILE A 387 -24.67 28.89 10.57
CA ILE A 387 -24.53 28.18 9.30
C ILE A 387 -25.81 28.37 8.51
N THR A 388 -25.73 28.93 7.31
CA THR A 388 -26.85 29.03 6.38
C THR A 388 -26.71 27.96 5.29
N PRO A 389 -27.42 26.82 5.38
CA PRO A 389 -27.32 25.78 4.37
C PRO A 389 -27.99 26.22 3.06
N PRO A 390 -27.62 25.64 1.90
CA PRO A 390 -28.29 25.92 0.63
C PRO A 390 -29.79 25.58 0.62
N VAL A 391 -30.19 24.65 1.48
CA VAL A 391 -31.58 24.23 1.67
C VAL A 391 -31.85 24.11 3.18
N GLY A 392 -32.97 24.68 3.63
CA GLY A 392 -33.40 24.64 5.03
C GLY A 392 -33.17 25.95 5.77
N SER A 393 -33.48 25.94 7.07
CA SER A 393 -33.33 27.11 7.94
C SER A 393 -31.88 27.26 8.43
N PRO A 394 -31.41 28.49 8.69
CA PRO A 394 -30.11 28.72 9.33
C PRO A 394 -30.01 27.99 10.68
N VAL A 395 -28.82 27.47 10.98
CA VAL A 395 -28.51 26.73 12.22
C VAL A 395 -27.40 27.48 12.98
N THR A 396 -27.66 27.86 14.22
CA THR A 396 -26.63 28.46 15.08
C THR A 396 -25.91 27.37 15.87
N VAL A 397 -24.58 27.40 15.84
CA VAL A 397 -23.70 26.45 16.55
C VAL A 397 -22.79 27.20 17.53
N PRO A 398 -22.55 26.66 18.73
CA PRO A 398 -21.61 27.26 19.68
C PRO A 398 -20.16 27.10 19.20
N ALA A 399 -19.29 27.99 19.67
CA ALA A 399 -17.84 27.83 19.49
C ALA A 399 -17.35 26.52 20.12
N GLY A 400 -16.39 25.87 19.48
CA GLY A 400 -15.85 24.58 19.94
C GLY A 400 -16.78 23.38 19.70
N THR A 401 -17.77 23.50 18.80
CA THR A 401 -18.59 22.34 18.37
C THR A 401 -17.69 21.23 17.82
N ILE A 402 -16.60 21.60 17.14
CA ILE A 402 -15.47 20.70 16.85
C ILE A 402 -14.16 21.31 17.38
N PRO A 403 -13.15 20.49 17.75
CA PRO A 403 -11.88 21.01 18.24
C PRO A 403 -11.13 21.83 17.19
N ALA A 404 -10.59 22.99 17.60
CA ALA A 404 -9.75 23.83 16.74
C ALA A 404 -8.38 23.20 16.46
N THR A 405 -7.81 22.50 17.44
CA THR A 405 -6.51 21.84 17.29
C THR A 405 -6.68 20.56 16.48
N GLN A 406 -6.20 20.59 15.24
CA GLN A 406 -6.20 19.44 14.34
C GLN A 406 -4.79 18.87 14.16
N ILE A 407 -4.70 17.54 14.05
CA ILE A 407 -3.44 16.80 13.85
C ILE A 407 -3.63 15.86 12.66
N PRO A 408 -2.91 16.06 11.54
CA PRO A 408 -2.90 15.10 10.45
C PRO A 408 -2.07 13.88 10.84
N LEU A 409 -2.61 12.70 10.61
CA LEU A 409 -1.94 11.41 10.80
C LEU A 409 -2.00 10.66 9.47
N VAL A 410 -0.91 10.75 8.70
CA VAL A 410 -0.74 10.00 7.46
C VAL A 410 0.04 8.73 7.77
N ILE A 411 -0.61 7.59 7.61
CA ILE A 411 -0.10 6.28 7.99
C ILE A 411 0.33 5.53 6.73
N GLN A 412 1.55 4.99 6.75
CA GLN A 412 2.06 4.05 5.75
C GLN A 412 2.81 2.93 6.45
N ASP A 413 2.87 1.74 5.88
CA ASP A 413 3.79 0.70 6.33
C ASP A 413 5.01 0.60 5.39
N LYS A 414 6.19 0.38 5.99
CA LYS A 414 7.48 0.19 5.32
C LYS A 414 8.20 -1.02 5.90
N THR A 415 9.08 -1.60 5.11
CA THR A 415 10.09 -2.56 5.57
C THR A 415 11.44 -1.96 5.23
N PHE A 416 12.34 -1.95 6.21
CA PHE A 416 13.69 -1.46 6.05
C PHE A 416 14.65 -2.62 5.81
N ILE A 417 15.59 -2.44 4.88
CA ILE A 417 16.70 -3.36 4.65
C ILE A 417 17.41 -3.56 6.00
N PRO A 418 17.55 -4.82 6.49
CA PRO A 418 18.15 -5.08 7.78
C PRO A 418 19.69 -5.13 7.68
N THR A 419 20.36 -5.65 8.71
CA THR A 419 21.81 -5.89 8.67
C THR A 419 22.17 -6.87 7.54
N PRO A 420 23.40 -6.84 7.00
CA PRO A 420 23.82 -7.77 5.94
C PRO A 420 23.58 -9.24 6.29
N ASP A 421 23.91 -9.65 7.52
CA ASP A 421 23.69 -11.04 7.98
C ASP A 421 22.20 -11.41 8.04
N GLN A 422 21.34 -10.50 8.49
CA GLN A 422 19.90 -10.73 8.51
C GLN A 422 19.32 -10.77 7.10
N LEU A 423 19.78 -9.87 6.21
CA LEU A 423 19.34 -9.85 4.81
C LEU A 423 19.73 -11.14 4.10
N MET A 424 20.97 -11.60 4.28
CA MET A 424 21.43 -12.89 3.73
C MET A 424 20.65 -14.10 4.27
N ALA A 425 20.07 -14.01 5.47
CA ALA A 425 19.23 -15.07 6.01
C ALA A 425 17.77 -15.02 5.53
N GLN A 426 17.23 -13.82 5.26
CA GLN A 426 15.80 -13.61 5.00
C GLN A 426 15.47 -13.36 3.52
N ASP A 427 16.32 -12.63 2.80
CA ASP A 427 16.19 -12.37 1.36
C ASP A 427 17.57 -12.26 0.70
N PRO A 428 18.25 -13.40 0.50
CA PRO A 428 19.56 -13.44 -0.12
C PRO A 428 19.50 -13.30 -1.65
N THR A 429 18.36 -12.89 -2.22
CA THR A 429 18.25 -12.55 -3.65
C THR A 429 18.00 -11.06 -3.86
N TRP A 430 17.97 -10.27 -2.78
CA TRP A 430 17.82 -8.83 -2.82
C TRP A 430 18.96 -8.16 -3.60
N ASN A 431 18.59 -7.31 -4.58
CA ASN A 431 19.56 -6.64 -5.46
C ASN A 431 19.34 -5.12 -5.63
N TRP A 432 18.56 -4.47 -4.76
CA TRP A 432 18.15 -3.07 -4.96
C TRP A 432 18.55 -2.14 -3.82
N GLY A 433 18.74 -0.87 -4.15
CA GLY A 433 19.09 0.16 -3.17
C GLY A 433 20.59 0.41 -3.03
N PRO A 434 20.95 1.43 -2.24
CA PRO A 434 22.32 1.90 -2.13
C PRO A 434 23.21 0.90 -1.38
N LYS A 435 24.50 0.87 -1.72
CA LYS A 435 25.51 -0.03 -1.15
C LYS A 435 26.62 0.75 -0.46
N ASP A 436 27.24 0.14 0.55
CA ASP A 436 28.48 0.63 1.15
C ASP A 436 29.70 0.33 0.26
N ALA A 437 30.89 0.81 0.68
CA ALA A 437 32.15 0.58 -0.03
C ALA A 437 32.57 -0.91 -0.07
N SER A 438 31.98 -1.76 0.77
CA SER A 438 32.21 -3.21 0.80
C SER A 438 31.22 -3.98 -0.09
N GLY A 439 30.27 -3.28 -0.73
CA GLY A 439 29.25 -3.86 -1.59
C GLY A 439 27.99 -4.35 -0.87
N ASN A 440 27.84 -4.10 0.44
CA ASN A 440 26.64 -4.48 1.19
C ASN A 440 25.54 -3.43 1.01
N PHE A 441 24.29 -3.86 0.91
CA PHE A 441 23.15 -2.95 0.91
C PHE A 441 23.03 -2.20 2.24
N LEU A 442 22.80 -0.88 2.17
CA LEU A 442 22.75 -0.02 3.33
C LEU A 442 21.49 -0.29 4.16
N THR A 443 21.68 -0.81 5.38
CA THR A 443 20.64 -1.00 6.39
C THR A 443 19.85 0.29 6.63
N GLY A 444 18.51 0.21 6.69
CA GLY A 444 17.63 1.37 6.85
C GLY A 444 17.10 1.99 5.55
N ASN A 445 17.52 1.47 4.39
CA ASN A 445 16.86 1.78 3.11
C ASN A 445 15.61 0.93 2.90
N LEU A 446 14.81 1.24 1.88
CA LEU A 446 13.54 0.55 1.64
C LEU A 446 13.75 -0.85 1.05
N TRP A 447 13.08 -1.84 1.63
CA TRP A 447 12.90 -3.17 1.05
C TRP A 447 11.49 -3.30 0.48
N PHE A 448 11.32 -4.05 -0.61
CA PHE A 448 10.00 -4.31 -1.22
C PHE A 448 9.94 -5.76 -1.75
N PRO A 449 8.81 -6.48 -1.60
CA PRO A 449 8.71 -7.85 -2.08
C PRO A 449 8.86 -7.93 -3.60
N HIS A 450 9.62 -8.93 -4.06
CA HIS A 450 10.03 -9.04 -5.47
C HIS A 450 9.98 -10.47 -6.01
N VAL A 451 9.56 -11.44 -5.20
CA VAL A 451 9.45 -12.85 -5.57
C VAL A 451 8.02 -13.31 -5.34
N TYR A 452 7.42 -13.89 -6.38
CA TYR A 452 6.14 -14.57 -6.25
C TYR A 452 6.35 -15.97 -5.67
N MET A 453 5.97 -16.17 -4.40
CA MET A 453 6.12 -17.45 -3.70
C MET A 453 4.76 -18.13 -3.55
N PRO A 454 4.49 -19.24 -4.26
CA PRO A 454 3.21 -19.93 -4.19
C PRO A 454 3.01 -20.60 -2.82
N ASN A 455 1.80 -20.55 -2.27
CA ASN A 455 1.36 -21.26 -1.06
C ASN A 455 1.38 -22.78 -1.24
N GLN A 456 1.20 -23.24 -2.47
CA GLN A 456 1.14 -24.65 -2.80
C GLN A 456 2.53 -25.19 -3.16
N ASN A 457 2.80 -26.41 -2.69
CA ASN A 457 3.94 -27.20 -3.14
C ASN A 457 3.48 -28.63 -3.48
N PRO A 458 3.24 -28.95 -4.77
CA PRO A 458 2.78 -30.27 -5.18
C PRO A 458 3.78 -31.41 -4.90
N SER A 459 5.06 -31.08 -4.68
CA SER A 459 6.09 -32.06 -4.34
C SER A 459 6.22 -32.32 -2.83
N ASP A 460 5.56 -31.51 -2.00
CA ASP A 460 5.52 -31.71 -0.55
C ASP A 460 4.27 -32.52 -0.16
N VAL A 461 4.42 -33.47 0.75
CA VAL A 461 3.33 -34.36 1.20
C VAL A 461 2.18 -33.63 1.90
N SER A 462 2.44 -32.45 2.48
CA SER A 462 1.42 -31.58 3.04
C SER A 462 0.69 -30.75 1.99
N GLY A 463 1.27 -30.63 0.78
CA GLY A 463 0.83 -29.73 -0.28
C GLY A 463 1.14 -28.26 -0.01
N VAL A 464 1.82 -27.94 1.08
CA VAL A 464 2.08 -26.57 1.53
C VAL A 464 3.55 -26.20 1.28
N ASN A 465 3.76 -25.00 0.73
CA ASN A 465 5.07 -24.38 0.68
C ASN A 465 5.35 -23.61 1.99
N ALA A 466 6.40 -23.98 2.72
CA ALA A 466 6.81 -23.29 3.93
C ALA A 466 7.17 -21.80 3.73
N MET A 467 7.60 -21.43 2.51
CA MET A 467 7.91 -20.06 2.12
C MET A 467 6.77 -19.38 1.34
N GLY A 468 5.66 -20.08 1.14
CA GLY A 468 4.54 -19.63 0.34
C GLY A 468 3.82 -18.42 0.95
N ARG A 469 3.35 -17.53 0.06
CA ARG A 469 2.55 -16.35 0.43
C ARG A 469 1.27 -16.23 -0.37
N TRP A 470 1.30 -16.62 -1.65
CA TRP A 470 0.24 -16.35 -2.61
C TRP A 470 -0.28 -17.62 -3.24
N ASP A 471 -1.58 -17.69 -3.50
CA ASP A 471 -2.14 -18.85 -4.19
C ASP A 471 -1.88 -18.76 -5.69
N TRP A 472 -1.26 -19.79 -6.28
CA TRP A 472 -1.06 -19.85 -7.72
C TRP A 472 -2.27 -20.50 -8.39
N GLY A 473 -2.88 -19.80 -9.35
CA GLY A 473 -4.18 -20.17 -9.94
C GLY A 473 -4.31 -21.63 -10.37
N PRO A 474 -3.35 -22.21 -11.13
CA PRO A 474 -3.39 -23.63 -11.51
C PRO A 474 -3.33 -24.63 -10.36
N TRP A 475 -2.77 -24.24 -9.21
CA TRP A 475 -2.64 -25.11 -8.04
C TRP A 475 -3.70 -24.83 -6.97
N PHE A 476 -4.49 -23.76 -7.11
CA PHE A 476 -5.51 -23.34 -6.16
C PHE A 476 -6.91 -23.78 -6.60
N TRP A 477 -7.77 -24.22 -5.67
CA TRP A 477 -9.11 -24.71 -6.01
C TRP A 477 -10.16 -23.57 -6.09
N PRO A 478 -10.97 -23.48 -7.17
CA PRO A 478 -10.97 -24.34 -8.35
C PRO A 478 -9.77 -24.05 -9.28
N PRO A 479 -9.05 -25.08 -9.80
CA PRO A 479 -7.86 -24.90 -10.60
C PRO A 479 -8.15 -24.08 -11.85
N MET A 480 -7.33 -23.06 -12.10
CA MET A 480 -7.31 -22.37 -13.37
C MET A 480 -6.70 -23.28 -14.45
N ASP A 481 -7.26 -23.23 -15.67
CA ASP A 481 -6.67 -23.91 -16.83
C ASP A 481 -5.26 -23.35 -17.13
N PRO A 482 -4.18 -24.15 -16.96
CA PRO A 482 -2.82 -23.67 -17.18
C PRO A 482 -2.55 -23.23 -18.61
N SER A 483 -3.32 -23.71 -19.59
CA SER A 483 -3.16 -23.34 -21.01
C SER A 483 -3.46 -21.86 -21.29
N THR A 484 -4.12 -21.19 -20.35
CA THR A 484 -4.42 -19.75 -20.42
C THR A 484 -3.27 -18.86 -19.96
N LEU A 485 -2.24 -19.45 -19.33
CA LEU A 485 -1.11 -18.69 -18.80
C LEU A 485 -0.05 -18.42 -19.86
N LYS A 486 0.39 -17.15 -19.92
CA LYS A 486 1.57 -16.76 -20.72
C LYS A 486 2.86 -17.40 -20.20
N GLN A 487 2.96 -17.56 -18.88
CA GLN A 487 4.07 -18.21 -18.20
C GLN A 487 3.52 -19.39 -17.39
N GLY A 488 3.72 -20.60 -17.92
CA GLY A 488 3.30 -21.84 -17.27
C GLY A 488 4.28 -22.31 -16.20
N GLU A 489 4.22 -23.61 -15.87
CA GLU A 489 5.20 -24.24 -14.99
C GLU A 489 6.56 -24.37 -15.68
N ILE A 490 7.63 -24.12 -14.92
CA ILE A 490 9.03 -24.36 -15.34
C ILE A 490 9.72 -25.28 -14.33
N PRO A 491 10.80 -25.98 -14.71
CA PRO A 491 11.63 -26.70 -13.75
C PRO A 491 12.17 -25.74 -12.68
N CYS A 492 12.07 -26.13 -11.41
CA CYS A 492 12.63 -25.33 -10.33
C CYS A 492 14.14 -25.46 -10.25
N PRO A 493 14.85 -24.36 -9.91
CA PRO A 493 16.29 -24.40 -9.65
C PRO A 493 16.57 -24.90 -8.22
N THR A 494 15.97 -26.03 -7.85
CA THR A 494 16.18 -26.65 -6.55
C THR A 494 17.10 -27.88 -6.69
N PRO A 495 18.16 -27.98 -5.87
CA PRO A 495 19.07 -29.13 -5.94
C PRO A 495 18.47 -30.40 -5.33
N PHE A 496 17.37 -30.29 -4.59
CA PHE A 496 16.79 -31.39 -3.82
C PHE A 496 15.80 -32.23 -4.63
N ASN A 497 15.13 -31.63 -5.62
CA ASN A 497 14.19 -32.32 -6.50
C ASN A 497 14.23 -31.75 -7.92
N VAL A 498 15.03 -32.38 -8.78
CA VAL A 498 15.20 -31.97 -10.20
C VAL A 498 13.94 -32.14 -11.04
N THR A 499 12.92 -32.84 -10.54
CA THR A 499 11.63 -33.02 -11.22
C THR A 499 10.56 -32.04 -10.74
N GLN A 500 10.87 -31.23 -9.72
CA GLN A 500 9.94 -30.26 -9.18
C GLN A 500 9.73 -29.10 -10.16
N THR A 501 8.47 -28.71 -10.33
CA THR A 501 8.08 -27.54 -11.10
C THR A 501 7.64 -26.39 -10.19
N CYS A 502 7.76 -25.17 -10.69
CA CYS A 502 7.29 -23.94 -10.05
C CYS A 502 6.69 -22.99 -11.09
N PRO A 503 5.92 -21.98 -10.61
CA PRO A 503 5.45 -20.91 -11.47
C PRO A 503 6.60 -20.26 -12.24
N GLY A 504 6.47 -20.15 -13.56
CA GLY A 504 7.40 -19.43 -14.44
C GLY A 504 7.31 -17.90 -14.33
N THR A 505 7.03 -17.38 -13.14
CA THR A 505 6.95 -15.94 -12.90
C THR A 505 8.30 -15.27 -13.16
N PRO A 506 8.33 -14.03 -13.67
CA PRO A 506 9.57 -13.29 -13.89
C PRO A 506 10.33 -13.06 -12.57
N ASN A 507 11.60 -12.67 -12.66
CA ASN A 507 12.37 -12.20 -11.50
C ASN A 507 13.07 -10.86 -11.86
N PRO A 508 12.69 -9.73 -11.23
CA PRO A 508 11.69 -9.61 -10.16
C PRO A 508 10.25 -9.83 -10.66
N SER A 509 9.36 -10.22 -9.74
CA SER A 509 7.92 -10.37 -9.97
C SER A 509 7.11 -9.42 -9.09
N LEU A 510 6.03 -8.89 -9.66
CA LEU A 510 4.93 -8.31 -8.90
C LEU A 510 4.34 -9.36 -7.96
N VAL A 511 4.11 -8.95 -6.71
CA VAL A 511 3.29 -9.72 -5.77
C VAL A 511 1.87 -9.16 -5.71
N PRO A 512 0.85 -10.01 -5.42
CA PRO A 512 -0.54 -9.56 -5.31
C PRO A 512 -0.78 -8.44 -4.29
N GLU A 513 -0.18 -8.56 -3.10
CA GLU A 513 -0.30 -7.58 -2.01
C GLU A 513 1.04 -7.50 -1.25
N ALA A 514 1.31 -6.39 -0.58
CA ALA A 514 2.50 -6.22 0.24
C ALA A 514 2.15 -5.63 1.61
N PHE A 515 2.40 -6.41 2.67
CA PHE A 515 2.17 -6.02 4.06
C PHE A 515 3.50 -5.84 4.78
N MET A 516 3.91 -4.60 4.96
CA MET A 516 5.21 -4.27 5.53
C MET A 516 5.16 -4.24 7.06
N ASP A 517 6.30 -4.43 7.72
CA ASP A 517 6.34 -4.71 9.16
C ASP A 517 6.45 -3.47 10.06
N THR A 518 6.76 -2.30 9.49
CA THR A 518 7.01 -1.07 10.25
C THR A 518 6.02 0.04 9.87
N PRO A 519 5.03 0.36 10.73
CA PRO A 519 4.15 1.50 10.53
C PRO A 519 4.91 2.82 10.76
N LEU A 520 4.75 3.73 9.81
CA LEU A 520 5.15 5.12 9.86
C LEU A 520 3.91 5.98 10.06
N VAL A 521 4.06 7.05 10.84
CA VAL A 521 3.10 8.16 10.90
C VAL A 521 3.84 9.45 10.61
N ASN A 522 3.39 10.19 9.59
CA ASN A 522 4.01 11.43 9.12
C ASN A 522 5.52 11.31 8.81
N GLY A 523 5.97 10.12 8.40
CA GLY A 523 7.38 9.87 8.05
C GLY A 523 8.30 9.47 9.20
N ALA A 524 7.79 9.22 10.40
CA ALA A 524 8.56 8.58 11.47
C ALA A 524 8.02 7.19 11.77
N ALA A 525 8.90 6.20 11.99
CA ALA A 525 8.51 4.88 12.46
C ALA A 525 8.10 4.92 13.93
N TYR A 526 6.96 4.32 14.28
CA TYR A 526 6.47 4.24 15.66
C TYR A 526 6.59 5.53 16.50
N PRO A 527 6.15 6.71 16.03
CA PRO A 527 6.39 7.95 16.76
C PRO A 527 5.49 8.07 17.99
N TYR A 528 5.88 8.95 18.93
CA TYR A 528 5.01 9.42 20.00
C TYR A 528 4.57 10.87 19.76
N LEU A 529 3.41 11.25 20.30
CA LEU A 529 2.99 12.65 20.36
C LEU A 529 2.57 12.96 21.79
N GLN A 530 3.26 13.90 22.42
CA GLN A 530 2.81 14.46 23.69
C GLN A 530 1.66 15.44 23.43
N VAL A 531 0.56 15.24 24.13
CA VAL A 531 -0.65 16.07 24.00
C VAL A 531 -1.11 16.57 25.36
N ASP A 532 -1.79 17.72 25.36
CA ASP A 532 -2.47 18.25 26.53
C ASP A 532 -3.74 17.42 26.83
N PRO A 533 -4.26 17.43 28.06
CA PRO A 533 -5.55 16.81 28.38
C PRO A 533 -6.73 17.65 27.85
N LYS A 534 -6.86 17.78 26.53
CA LYS A 534 -7.93 18.52 25.84
C LYS A 534 -8.43 17.76 24.59
N PRO A 535 -9.59 18.13 24.02
CA PRO A 535 -10.05 17.55 22.76
C PRO A 535 -9.15 17.89 21.58
N TYR A 536 -8.89 16.90 20.71
CA TYR A 536 -8.17 17.05 19.45
C TYR A 536 -8.98 16.51 18.28
N ARG A 537 -8.74 17.07 17.10
CA ARG A 537 -9.30 16.57 15.84
C ARG A 537 -8.22 15.85 15.04
N LEU A 538 -8.27 14.53 15.01
CA LEU A 538 -7.34 13.73 14.20
C LEU A 538 -7.84 13.63 12.76
N ARG A 539 -6.99 13.99 11.79
CA ARG A 539 -7.25 13.81 10.36
C ARG A 539 -6.45 12.60 9.88
N ILE A 540 -7.08 11.44 9.84
CA ILE A 540 -6.39 10.17 9.57
C ILE A 540 -6.47 9.84 8.09
N LEU A 541 -5.33 9.57 7.48
CA LEU A 541 -5.19 9.09 6.11
C LEU A 541 -4.38 7.80 6.11
N ASN A 542 -4.92 6.74 5.51
CA ASN A 542 -4.15 5.55 5.20
C ASN A 542 -3.57 5.69 3.78
N ALA A 543 -2.26 5.84 3.67
CA ALA A 543 -1.51 5.90 2.42
C ALA A 543 -0.61 4.66 2.22
N SER A 544 -0.90 3.58 2.95
CA SER A 544 -0.25 2.27 2.76
C SER A 544 -0.61 1.69 1.40
N ASN A 545 0.25 0.85 0.83
CA ASN A 545 -0.03 0.20 -0.46
C ASN A 545 -1.26 -0.69 -0.39
N ASP A 546 -1.26 -1.68 0.51
CA ASP A 546 -2.32 -2.71 0.58
C ASP A 546 -2.91 -2.87 2.00
N ARG A 547 -2.21 -2.38 3.04
CA ARG A 547 -2.62 -2.59 4.43
C ARG A 547 -3.91 -1.86 4.77
N THR A 548 -4.92 -2.60 5.20
CA THR A 548 -6.09 -2.05 5.89
C THR A 548 -5.81 -1.90 7.39
N LEU A 549 -6.28 -0.81 7.99
CA LEU A 549 -6.06 -0.48 9.40
C LEU A 549 -7.35 -0.64 10.21
N ASN A 550 -7.25 -1.36 11.33
CA ASN A 550 -8.27 -1.36 12.38
C ASN A 550 -7.68 -0.67 13.62
N LEU A 551 -8.03 0.60 13.80
CA LEU A 551 -7.42 1.46 14.82
C LEU A 551 -8.20 1.39 16.15
N SER A 552 -7.46 1.34 17.26
CA SER A 552 -8.01 1.37 18.63
C SER A 552 -7.05 2.12 19.56
N LEU A 553 -7.58 2.61 20.68
CA LEU A 553 -6.83 3.24 21.76
C LEU A 553 -6.85 2.35 23.01
#